data_AF-A0A9E2EK27-F1
#
_entry.id   AF-A0A9E2EK27-F1
#
_cell.length_a   1.000
_cell.length_b   1.000
_cell.length_c   1.000
_cell.angle_alpha   90.00
_cell.angle_beta   90.00
_cell.angle_gamma   90.00
#
_symmetry.space_group_name_H-M   'P 1'
#
loop_
_entity.id
_entity.type
_entity.pdbx_description
1 polymer ?
#
loop_
_entity_poly.entity_id
_entity_poly.type
_entity_poly.pdbx_seq_one_letter_code
_entity_poly.pdbx_strand_id
1 'polypeptide(L)' 'MATTAVMARRPGQGSRRRPKTYGIDRRCHTDTCDTLLSRYNNSEFCFQHAPVKYPRLRGVFTEDFEALRA' A
#
# COMPACT_ATOMS: atom_id res chain seq x y z
N MET A 1 42.70 1.07 15.69
CA MET A 1 42.61 0.08 14.60
C MET A 1 41.27 -0.62 14.67
N ALA A 2 40.38 -0.35 13.70
CA ALA A 2 39.27 -1.22 13.31
C ALA A 2 38.56 -0.57 12.10
N THR A 3 38.95 -0.94 10.88
CA THR A 3 38.18 -0.63 9.67
C THR A 3 37.26 -1.80 9.40
N THR A 4 35.98 -1.68 9.74
CA THR A 4 34.94 -2.58 9.28
C THR A 4 34.68 -2.31 7.80
N ALA A 5 35.23 -3.15 6.93
CA ALA A 5 34.92 -3.12 5.52
C ALA A 5 33.49 -3.62 5.28
N VAL A 6 32.57 -2.72 4.92
CA VAL A 6 31.27 -3.08 4.36
C VAL A 6 31.51 -3.46 2.90
N MET A 7 31.64 -4.75 2.62
CA MET A 7 31.71 -5.24 1.24
C MET A 7 30.38 -4.92 0.53
N ALA A 8 30.44 -4.05 -0.47
CA ALA A 8 29.32 -3.81 -1.37
C ALA A 8 28.99 -5.11 -2.12
N ARG A 9 27.78 -5.63 -1.94
CA ARG A 9 27.31 -6.79 -2.71
C ARG A 9 27.22 -6.42 -4.19
N ARG A 10 27.64 -7.33 -5.08
CA ARG A 10 27.46 -7.17 -6.53
C ARG A 10 25.99 -6.89 -6.87
N PRO A 11 25.68 -5.83 -7.65
CA PRO A 11 24.31 -5.60 -8.10
C PRO A 11 23.85 -6.81 -8.94
N GLY A 12 22.79 -7.49 -8.51
CA GLY A 12 22.18 -8.60 -9.26
C GLY A 12 22.09 -9.97 -8.55
N GLN A 13 22.62 -10.13 -7.33
CA GLN A 13 22.54 -11.41 -6.58
C GLN A 13 21.47 -11.44 -5.47
N GLY A 14 20.58 -10.46 -5.42
CA GLY A 14 19.36 -10.50 -4.62
C GLY A 14 18.16 -10.49 -5.57
N SER A 15 17.04 -11.12 -5.18
CA SER A 15 15.74 -11.04 -5.85
C SER A 15 15.59 -9.76 -6.69
N ARG A 16 15.21 -9.87 -7.97
CA ARG A 16 15.08 -8.77 -8.95
C ARG A 16 14.31 -7.53 -8.46
N ARG A 17 13.64 -7.61 -7.31
CA ARG A 17 12.96 -6.49 -6.68
C ARG A 17 13.89 -5.81 -5.68
N ARG A 18 14.22 -4.56 -6.01
CA ARG A 18 14.88 -3.62 -5.10
C ARG A 18 14.14 -3.63 -3.74
N PRO A 19 14.86 -3.65 -2.60
CA PRO A 19 14.20 -3.55 -1.30
C PRO A 19 13.37 -2.28 -1.27
N LYS A 20 12.09 -2.42 -0.93
CA LYS A 20 11.18 -1.29 -0.76
C LYS A 20 11.53 -0.64 0.58
N THR A 21 12.59 0.16 0.59
CA THR A 21 12.91 1.01 1.74
C THR A 21 11.96 2.19 1.66
N TYR A 22 10.82 2.06 2.32
CA TYR A 22 9.86 3.15 2.43
C TYR A 22 10.41 4.19 3.42
N GLY A 23 10.27 5.47 3.10
CA GLY A 23 10.79 6.58 3.91
C GLY A 23 10.25 6.56 5.34
N ILE A 24 11.09 7.00 6.28
CA ILE A 24 10.82 7.01 7.73
C ILE A 24 9.71 8.01 8.13
N ASP A 25 9.30 8.91 7.23
CA ASP A 25 8.34 9.99 7.51
C ASP A 25 7.25 10.09 6.43
N ARG A 26 6.49 9.01 6.22
CA ARG A 26 5.33 9.04 5.32
C ARG A 26 4.09 9.44 6.11
N ARG A 27 3.44 10.52 5.69
CA ARG A 27 2.18 11.02 6.27
C ARG A 27 1.03 10.88 5.28
N CYS A 28 -0.18 10.92 5.80
CA CYS A 28 -1.39 10.98 4.98
C CYS A 28 -1.38 12.24 4.12
N HIS A 29 -1.76 12.14 2.85
CA HIS A 29 -1.84 13.28 1.93
C HIS A 29 -3.09 14.17 2.17
N THR A 30 -3.68 14.15 3.35
CA THR A 30 -4.83 15.01 3.67
C THR A 30 -4.33 16.19 4.47
N ASP A 31 -4.75 17.41 4.13
CA ASP A 31 -4.19 18.67 4.67
C ASP A 31 -4.23 18.76 6.20
N THR A 32 -5.19 18.10 6.82
CA THR A 32 -5.40 18.11 8.28
C THR A 32 -5.05 16.78 8.94
N CYS A 33 -4.31 15.89 8.27
CA CYS A 33 -4.03 14.53 8.77
C CYS A 33 -2.54 14.25 8.94
N ASP A 34 -2.07 14.31 10.18
CA ASP A 34 -0.70 13.97 10.57
C ASP A 34 -0.44 12.47 10.76
N THR A 35 -1.37 11.61 10.33
CA THR A 35 -1.24 10.17 10.55
C THR A 35 -0.06 9.59 9.78
N LEU A 36 0.89 9.02 10.53
CA LEU A 36 2.04 8.31 9.97
C LEU A 36 1.60 7.01 9.31
N LEU A 37 1.99 6.84 8.05
CA LEU A 37 1.74 5.65 7.25
C LEU A 37 2.81 4.61 7.54
N SER A 38 2.37 3.40 7.88
CA SER A 38 3.28 2.30 8.12
C SER A 38 4.06 1.95 6.84
N ARG A 39 5.24 1.35 7.03
CA ARG A 39 6.07 0.81 5.95
C ARG A 39 5.31 -0.14 5.01
N TYR A 40 4.28 -0.82 5.53
CA TYR A 40 3.50 -1.79 4.77
C TYR A 40 2.32 -1.18 4.02
N ASN A 41 1.89 0.03 4.43
CA ASN A 41 0.82 0.73 3.76
C ASN A 41 1.35 1.44 2.52
N ASN A 42 1.07 0.91 1.32
CA ASN A 42 1.48 1.54 0.06
C ASN A 42 0.54 2.67 -0.40
N SER A 43 -0.54 2.95 0.32
CA SER A 43 -1.50 4.02 0.02
C SER A 43 -0.88 5.39 0.32
N GLU A 44 -1.35 6.44 -0.37
CA GLU A 44 -1.05 7.85 -0.08
C GLU A 44 -1.90 8.40 1.08
N PHE A 45 -2.99 7.71 1.40
CA PHE A 45 -3.95 8.07 2.45
C PHE A 45 -3.94 7.05 3.60
N CYS A 46 -4.27 7.52 4.80
CA CYS A 46 -4.48 6.67 5.97
C CYS A 46 -5.77 5.84 5.81
N PHE A 47 -6.01 4.88 6.71
CA PHE A 47 -7.20 4.02 6.65
C PHE A 47 -8.52 4.81 6.64
N GLN A 48 -8.56 5.96 7.31
CA GLN A 48 -9.76 6.79 7.42
C GLN A 48 -10.01 7.68 6.19
N HIS A 49 -8.95 8.06 5.46
CA HIS A 49 -9.04 8.86 4.24
C HIS A 49 -8.87 8.03 2.97
N ALA A 50 -8.70 6.72 3.10
CA ALA A 50 -8.62 5.84 1.95
C ALA A 50 -9.98 5.85 1.21
N PRO A 51 -9.98 5.92 -0.12
CA PRO A 51 -11.22 5.86 -0.90
C PRO A 51 -11.94 4.54 -0.64
N VAL A 52 -13.25 4.62 -0.38
CA VAL A 52 -14.09 3.46 -0.11
C VAL A 52 -14.12 2.57 -1.36
N LYS A 53 -13.68 1.32 -1.21
CA LYS A 53 -13.71 0.30 -2.26
C LYS A 53 -14.78 -0.72 -1.93
N TYR A 54 -15.83 -0.75 -2.74
CA TYR A 54 -16.82 -1.80 -2.67
C TYR A 54 -16.29 -3.05 -3.38
N PRO A 55 -16.37 -4.24 -2.75
CA PRO A 55 -16.05 -5.48 -3.46
C PRO A 55 -16.98 -5.64 -4.66
N ARG A 56 -16.44 -6.11 -5.78
CA ARG A 56 -17.31 -6.55 -6.88
C ARG A 56 -18.01 -7.83 -6.42
N LEU A 57 -19.31 -7.75 -6.21
CA LEU A 57 -20.13 -8.93 -5.99
C LEU A 57 -20.01 -9.81 -7.24
N ARG A 58 -19.49 -11.03 -7.07
CA ARG A 58 -19.61 -12.07 -8.10
C ARG A 58 -20.96 -12.74 -7.89
N GLY A 59 -21.97 -12.23 -8.58
CA GLY A 59 -23.30 -12.82 -8.64
C GLY A 59 -23.91 -12.48 -9.99
N VAL A 60 -24.57 -13.45 -10.61
CA VAL A 60 -25.58 -13.15 -11.64
C VAL A 60 -26.69 -12.42 -10.90
N PHE A 61 -27.19 -11.30 -11.43
CA PHE A 61 -28.40 -10.69 -10.86
C PHE A 61 -29.49 -11.77 -10.92
N THR A 62 -29.97 -12.23 -9.77
CA THR A 62 -31.16 -13.07 -9.73
C THR A 62 -32.34 -12.21 -10.16
N GLU A 63 -33.35 -12.85 -10.74
CA GLU A 63 -34.53 -12.16 -11.29
C GLU A 63 -35.23 -11.30 -10.20
N ASP A 64 -35.15 -11.76 -8.95
CA ASP A 64 -35.60 -11.03 -7.76
C ASP A 64 -34.89 -9.68 -7.54
N PHE A 65 -33.60 -9.58 -7.88
CA PHE A 65 -32.81 -8.35 -7.71
C PHE A 65 -33.04 -7.35 -8.85
N GLU A 66 -33.36 -7.83 -10.06
CA GLU A 66 -33.79 -6.96 -11.17
C GLU A 66 -35.16 -6.34 -10.89
N ALA A 67 -36.10 -7.12 -10.33
CA ALA A 67 -37.43 -6.65 -9.97
C ALA A 67 -37.43 -5.53 -8.90
N LEU A 68 -36.42 -5.48 -8.03
CA LEU A 68 -36.27 -4.44 -6.99
C LEU A 68 -35.58 -3.16 -7.48
N ARG A 69 -34.99 -3.18 -8.68
CA ARG A 69 -34.27 -2.04 -9.26
C ARG A 69 -35.13 -1.22 -10.24
N ALA A 70 -36.24 -1.81 -10.73
CA ALA A 70 -37.24 -1.15 -11.59
C ALA A 70 -38.14 -0.21 -10.77
#